data_AF-A0A612SJ26-F1
#
_entry.id   AF-A0A612SJ26-F1
#
_cell.length_a   1.000
_cell.length_b   1.000
_cell.length_c   1.000
_cell.angle_alpha   90.00
_cell.angle_beta   90.00
_cell.angle_gamma   90.00
#
_symmetry.space_group_name_H-M   'P 1'
#
loop_
_entity.id
_entity.type
_entity.pdbx_description
1 polymer ?
#
loop_
_entity_poly.entity_id
_entity_poly.type
_entity_poly.pdbx_seq_one_letter_code
_entity_poly.pdbx_strand_id
1 'polypeptide(L)'
;METAVNLETEALKANDAFMSVHAKNFAKMKHNWDNAKKACLEEGFSIRELARTSAYLSNSNYHYMADEMNKFLYVYFRNKPYDLSEDEQTYCKAFVRLEMKKELESIFR
;
A
#
# COMPACT_ATOMS: atom_id res chain seq x y z
N MET A 1 -29.73 -6.12 -17.90
CA MET A 1 -29.85 -5.34 -16.65
C MET A 1 -28.44 -5.06 -16.19
N GLU A 2 -27.94 -3.84 -16.41
CA GLU A 2 -26.70 -3.38 -15.77
C GLU A 2 -27.02 -3.15 -14.29
N THR A 3 -26.56 -4.04 -13.42
CA THR A 3 -26.53 -3.76 -11.99
C THR A 3 -25.49 -2.67 -11.77
N ALA A 4 -25.94 -1.48 -11.36
CA ALA A 4 -25.05 -0.39 -10.98
C ALA A 4 -23.99 -0.90 -10.00
N VAL A 5 -22.72 -0.77 -10.38
CA VAL A 5 -21.60 -1.19 -9.54
C VAL A 5 -21.56 -0.26 -8.33
N ASN A 6 -21.61 -0.83 -7.13
CA ASN A 6 -21.30 -0.07 -5.93
C ASN A 6 -19.78 0.19 -5.92
N LEU A 7 -19.39 1.40 -6.31
CA LEU A 7 -18.01 1.80 -6.51
C LEU A 7 -17.17 1.77 -5.22
N GLU A 8 -17.78 2.08 -4.07
CA GLU A 8 -17.11 1.97 -2.76
C GLU A 8 -16.80 0.52 -2.43
N THR A 9 -17.78 -0.37 -2.59
CA THR A 9 -17.58 -1.82 -2.41
C THR A 9 -16.49 -2.35 -3.34
N GLU A 10 -16.42 -1.81 -4.55
CA GLU A 10 -15.41 -2.21 -5.51
C GLU A 10 -14.00 -1.76 -5.14
N ALA A 11 -13.87 -0.52 -4.66
CA ALA A 11 -12.60 -0.01 -4.14
C ALA A 11 -12.10 -0.83 -2.93
N LEU A 12 -13.02 -1.23 -2.03
CA LEU A 12 -12.69 -2.11 -0.90
C LEU A 12 -12.19 -3.48 -1.37
N LYS A 13 -12.86 -4.12 -2.35
CA LYS A 13 -12.42 -5.39 -2.92
C LYS A 13 -11.04 -5.30 -3.58
N ALA A 14 -10.81 -4.24 -4.35
CA ALA A 14 -9.53 -3.99 -5.00
C ALA A 14 -8.41 -3.81 -3.96
N ASN A 15 -8.69 -3.09 -2.87
CA ASN A 15 -7.78 -2.92 -1.74
C ASN A 15 -7.48 -4.25 -1.06
N ASP A 16 -8.50 -5.00 -0.66
CA ASP A 16 -8.34 -6.28 0.03
C ASP A 16 -7.53 -7.26 -0.80
N ALA A 17 -7.77 -7.32 -2.12
CA ALA A 17 -7.02 -8.16 -3.04
C ALA A 17 -5.54 -7.73 -3.12
N PHE A 18 -5.27 -6.43 -3.27
CA PHE A 18 -3.91 -5.90 -3.33
C PHE A 18 -3.14 -6.16 -2.04
N MET A 19 -3.73 -5.79 -0.90
CA MET A 19 -3.15 -5.95 0.43
C MET A 19 -2.90 -7.42 0.77
N SER A 20 -3.81 -8.32 0.39
CA SER A 20 -3.66 -9.76 0.62
C SER A 20 -2.46 -10.35 -0.14
N VAL A 21 -2.28 -9.99 -1.41
CA VAL A 21 -1.15 -10.48 -2.21
C VAL A 21 0.19 -9.95 -1.66
N HIS A 22 0.20 -8.75 -1.08
CA HIS A 22 1.40 -8.09 -0.58
C HIS A 22 1.59 -8.23 0.94
N ALA A 23 0.71 -8.95 1.64
CA ALA A 23 0.72 -9.08 3.09
C ALA A 23 2.07 -9.57 3.63
N LYS A 24 2.69 -10.55 2.96
CA LYS A 24 4.02 -11.06 3.34
C LYS A 24 5.12 -10.01 3.18
N ASN A 25 5.01 -9.13 2.17
CA ASN A 25 5.98 -8.07 1.94
C ASN A 25 5.86 -7.00 3.02
N PHE A 26 4.64 -6.56 3.35
CA PHE A 26 4.40 -5.61 4.45
C PHE A 26 4.88 -6.16 5.79
N ALA A 27 4.55 -7.42 6.11
CA ALA A 27 5.02 -8.08 7.34
C ALA A 27 6.55 -8.13 7.42
N LYS A 28 7.23 -8.44 6.30
CA LYS A 28 8.69 -8.45 6.22
C LYS A 28 9.28 -7.04 6.39
N MET A 29 8.70 -6.02 5.75
CA MET A 29 9.12 -4.62 5.92
C MET A 29 9.04 -4.21 7.39
N LYS A 30 7.92 -4.51 8.05
CA LYS A 30 7.72 -4.24 9.47
C LYS A 30 8.76 -4.93 10.34
N HIS A 31 8.94 -6.24 10.17
CA HIS A 31 9.91 -6.99 10.96
C HIS A 31 11.34 -6.45 10.81
N ASN A 32 11.74 -6.15 9.56
CA ASN A 32 13.06 -5.59 9.28
C ASN A 32 13.25 -4.21 9.91
N TRP A 33 12.23 -3.35 9.81
CA TRP A 33 12.27 -2.02 10.42
C TRP A 33 12.33 -2.09 11.94
N ASP A 34 11.49 -2.92 12.58
CA ASP A 34 11.48 -3.09 14.03
C ASP A 34 12.86 -3.55 14.55
N ASN A 35 13.49 -4.51 13.87
CA ASN A 35 14.82 -5.00 14.21
C ASN A 35 15.90 -3.92 14.03
N ALA A 36 15.89 -3.21 12.90
CA ALA A 36 16.86 -2.14 12.62
C ALA A 36 16.71 -0.98 13.61
N LYS A 37 15.47 -0.55 13.89
CA LYS A 37 15.14 0.49 14.87
C LYS A 37 15.67 0.10 16.25
N LYS A 38 15.46 -1.15 16.68
CA LYS A 38 15.99 -1.66 17.95
C LYS A 38 17.53 -1.62 18.00
N ALA A 39 18.20 -2.15 16.98
CA ALA A 39 19.66 -2.15 16.92
C ALA A 39 20.25 -0.72 16.95
N CYS A 40 19.67 0.21 16.18
CA CYS A 40 20.11 1.60 16.20
C CYS A 40 19.92 2.26 17.58
N LEU A 41 18.83 1.97 18.29
CA LEU A 41 18.63 2.48 19.66
C LEU A 41 19.67 1.92 20.63
N GLU A 42 20.03 0.63 20.50
CA GLU A 42 21.08 -0.01 21.31
C GLU A 42 22.47 0.59 21.04
N GLU A 43 22.75 0.99 19.80
CA GLU A 43 23.98 1.68 19.38
C GLU A 43 23.98 3.20 19.70
N GLY A 44 22.92 3.71 20.33
CA GLY A 44 22.86 5.11 20.78
C GLY A 44 22.47 6.14 19.70
N PHE A 45 21.87 5.72 18.59
CA PHE A 45 21.36 6.64 17.57
C PHE A 45 20.27 7.55 18.16
N SER A 46 20.22 8.80 17.71
CA SER A 46 19.21 9.73 18.18
C SER A 46 17.82 9.41 17.61
N ILE A 47 16.78 9.66 18.41
CA ILE A 47 15.37 9.55 17.98
C ILE A 47 15.12 10.39 16.72
N ARG A 48 15.79 11.54 16.58
CA ARG A 48 15.65 12.43 15.42
C ARG A 48 16.17 11.79 14.13
N GLU A 49 17.29 11.08 14.18
CA GLU A 49 17.84 10.38 13.02
C GLU A 49 16.97 9.18 12.62
N LEU A 50 16.44 8.46 13.61
CA LEU A 50 15.47 7.39 13.37
C LEU A 50 14.20 7.90 12.71
N ALA A 51 13.66 9.04 13.15
CA ALA A 51 12.48 9.66 12.54
C ALA A 51 12.73 10.07 11.07
N ARG A 52 13.92 10.61 10.77
CA ARG A 52 14.31 10.93 9.38
C ARG A 52 14.42 9.68 8.51
N THR A 53 15.02 8.63 9.06
CA THR A 53 15.18 7.35 8.37
C THR A 53 13.82 6.69 8.11
N SER A 54 12.93 6.70 9.09
CA SER A 54 11.53 6.28 8.98
C SER A 54 10.81 6.99 7.83
N ALA A 55 10.86 8.32 7.81
CA ALA A 55 10.22 9.12 6.76
C ALA A 55 10.78 8.81 5.37
N TYR A 56 12.10 8.67 5.27
CA TYR A 56 12.76 8.28 4.02
C TYR A 56 12.33 6.88 3.54
N LEU A 57 12.29 5.91 4.44
CA LEU A 57 11.88 4.54 4.12
C LEU A 57 10.40 4.46 3.73
N SER A 58 9.52 5.18 4.43
CA SER A 58 8.11 5.26 4.06
C SER A 58 7.95 5.84 2.65
N ASN A 59 8.63 6.95 2.34
CA ASN A 59 8.54 7.58 1.03
C ASN A 59 9.14 6.71 -0.10
N SER A 60 10.29 6.07 0.14
CA SER A 60 10.92 5.21 -0.87
C SER A 60 10.09 3.97 -1.17
N ASN A 61 9.53 3.33 -0.14
CA ASN A 61 8.63 2.18 -0.33
C ASN A 61 7.30 2.59 -0.96
N TYR A 62 6.80 3.80 -0.69
CA TYR A 62 5.59 4.30 -1.33
C TYR A 62 5.71 4.34 -2.85
N HIS A 63 6.82 4.85 -3.39
CA HIS A 63 7.02 4.89 -4.84
C HIS A 63 7.09 3.49 -5.45
N TYR A 64 7.84 2.58 -4.83
CA TYR A 64 7.93 1.19 -5.26
C TYR A 64 6.55 0.49 -5.26
N MET A 65 5.81 0.61 -4.16
CA MET A 65 4.52 -0.04 -4.00
C MET A 65 3.44 0.60 -4.90
N ALA A 66 3.54 1.90 -5.21
CA ALA A 66 2.63 2.56 -6.14
C ALA A 66 2.75 1.99 -7.56
N ASP A 67 3.96 1.66 -8.00
CA ASP A 67 4.19 1.02 -9.30
C ASP A 67 3.62 -0.39 -9.33
N GLU A 68 3.85 -1.18 -8.26
CA GLU A 68 3.27 -2.52 -8.12
C GLU A 68 1.74 -2.47 -8.06
N MET A 69 1.17 -1.50 -7.34
CA MET A 69 -0.27 -1.25 -7.28
C MET A 69 -0.86 -0.97 -8.66
N ASN A 70 -0.21 -0.11 -9.47
CA ASN A 70 -0.69 0.20 -10.82
C ASN A 70 -0.71 -1.05 -11.71
N LYS A 71 0.35 -1.88 -11.66
CA LYS A 71 0.42 -3.15 -12.41
C LYS A 71 -0.64 -4.14 -11.95
N PHE A 72 -0.79 -4.29 -10.64
CA PHE A 72 -1.78 -5.18 -10.04
C PHE A 72 -3.20 -4.77 -10.46
N LEU A 73 -3.55 -3.50 -10.31
CA LEU A 73 -4.89 -3.00 -10.62
C LEU A 73 -5.21 -3.06 -12.11
N TYR A 74 -4.22 -2.88 -12.99
CA TYR A 74 -4.41 -3.10 -14.43
C TYR A 74 -4.88 -4.54 -14.73
N VAL A 75 -4.24 -5.54 -14.11
CA VAL A 75 -4.62 -6.96 -14.28
C VAL A 75 -5.96 -7.25 -13.59
N TYR A 76 -6.15 -6.73 -12.38
CA TYR A 76 -7.37 -6.89 -11.59
C TYR A 76 -8.61 -6.43 -12.37
N PHE A 77 -8.59 -5.22 -12.95
CA PHE A 77 -9.74 -4.70 -13.72
C PHE A 77 -10.00 -5.46 -15.00
N ARG A 78 -8.96 -5.94 -15.70
CA ARG A 78 -9.12 -6.73 -16.94
C ARG A 78 -9.71 -8.12 -16.74
N ASN A 79 -9.62 -8.67 -15.54
CA ASN A 79 -10.11 -10.02 -15.23
C ASN A 79 -11.54 -10.03 -14.65
N LYS A 80 -12.20 -8.87 -14.59
CA LYS A 80 -13.54 -8.77 -14.03
C LYS A 80 -14.58 -9.20 -15.07
N PRO A 81 -15.73 -9.75 -14.62
CA PRO A 81 -16.80 -10.16 -15.53
C PRO A 81 -17.60 -8.98 -16.12
N TYR A 82 -17.22 -7.75 -15.79
CA TYR A 82 -17.82 -6.50 -16.26
C TYR A 82 -16.74 -5.44 -16.39
N ASP A 83 -16.99 -4.46 -17.26
CA ASP A 83 -16.09 -3.33 -17.46
C ASP A 83 -16.40 -2.21 -16.47
N LEU A 84 -15.34 -1.64 -15.89
CA LEU A 84 -15.41 -0.38 -15.16
C LEU A 84 -15.00 0.75 -16.09
N SER A 85 -15.72 1.85 -16.06
CA SER A 85 -15.32 3.10 -16.73
C SER A 85 -13.96 3.60 -16.21
N GLU A 86 -13.32 4.48 -16.97
CA GLU A 86 -12.03 5.05 -16.59
C GLU A 86 -12.10 5.83 -15.26
N ASP A 87 -13.20 6.53 -15.02
CA ASP A 87 -13.45 7.28 -13.78
C ASP A 87 -13.59 6.34 -12.57
N GLU A 88 -14.33 5.25 -12.73
CA GLU A 88 -14.48 4.23 -11.68
C GLU A 88 -13.15 3.55 -11.37
N GLN A 89 -12.36 3.19 -12.38
CA GLN A 89 -11.02 2.64 -12.19
C GLN A 89 -10.11 3.66 -11.48
N THR A 90 -10.21 4.93 -11.83
CA THR A 90 -9.44 6.02 -11.21
C THR A 90 -9.79 6.17 -9.73
N TYR A 91 -11.07 6.11 -9.38
CA TYR A 91 -11.52 6.11 -7.99
C TYR A 91 -10.94 4.94 -7.21
N CYS A 92 -11.04 3.71 -7.73
CA CYS A 92 -10.48 2.53 -7.07
C CYS A 92 -8.96 2.64 -6.89
N LYS A 93 -8.23 3.08 -7.91
CA LYS A 93 -6.77 3.32 -7.81
C LYS A 93 -6.43 4.34 -6.73
N ALA A 94 -7.18 5.43 -6.64
CA ALA A 94 -6.96 6.47 -5.64
C ALA A 94 -7.20 5.94 -4.22
N PHE A 95 -8.25 5.14 -4.02
CA PHE A 95 -8.57 4.51 -2.74
C PHE A 95 -7.46 3.55 -2.29
N VAL A 96 -7.06 2.60 -3.17
CA VAL A 96 -5.99 1.64 -2.84
C VAL A 96 -4.67 2.35 -2.54
N ARG A 97 -4.34 3.40 -3.30
CA ARG A 97 -3.14 4.23 -3.05
C ARG A 97 -3.16 4.88 -1.67
N LEU A 98 -4.32 5.39 -1.24
CA LEU A 98 -4.48 6.00 0.07
C LEU A 98 -4.27 4.98 1.19
N GLU A 99 -4.92 3.82 1.10
CA GLU A 99 -4.81 2.77 2.12
C GLU A 99 -3.39 2.16 2.17
N MET A 100 -2.77 1.92 1.01
CA MET A 100 -1.37 1.50 0.92
C MET A 100 -0.43 2.51 1.60
N LYS A 101 -0.65 3.82 1.40
CA LYS A 101 0.14 4.85 2.05
C LYS A 101 -0.01 4.81 3.58
N LYS A 102 -1.23 4.65 4.09
CA LYS A 102 -1.50 4.51 5.53
C LYS A 102 -0.79 3.29 6.13
N GLU A 103 -0.77 2.17 5.41
CA GLU A 103 -0.08 0.97 5.87
C GLU A 103 1.43 1.20 5.98
N LEU A 104 2.05 1.81 4.97
CA LEU A 104 3.48 2.14 5.00
C LEU A 104 3.82 3.11 6.14
N GLU A 105 3.00 4.15 6.34
CA GLU A 105 3.16 5.08 7.46
C GLU A 105 3.04 4.37 8.82
N SER A 106 2.12 3.40 8.95
CA SER A 106 1.96 2.58 10.15
C SER A 106 3.20 1.71 10.42
N ILE A 107 3.78 1.11 9.37
CA ILE A 107 4.98 0.28 9.46
C ILE A 107 6.17 1.09 9.97
N PHE A 108 6.41 2.28 9.40
CA PHE A 108 7.61 3.05 9.66
C PHE A 108 7.52 4.01 10.84
N ARG A 109 6.35 4.17 11.49
CA ARG A 109 6.18 5.07 12.65
C ARG A 109 7.10 4.74 13.84
#